data_AF-A0A377XZG8-F1
#
_entry.id   AF-A0A377XZG8-F1
#
_cell.length_a   1.000
_cell.length_b   1.000
_cell.length_c   1.000
_cell.angle_alpha   90.00
_cell.angle_beta   90.00
_cell.angle_gamma   90.00
#
_symmetry.space_group_name_H-M   'P 1'
#
loop_
_entity.id
_entity.type
_entity.pdbx_description
1 polymer ?
#
loop_
_entity_poly.entity_id
_entity_poly.type
_entity_poly.pdbx_seq_one_letter_code
_entity_poly.pdbx_strand_id
1 'polypeptide(L)'
;MKTIRTTCPYCGVGCGVLASVDDAGQVSVRGDDQHPANLGRLCVKGAALGETTGLAGRLLTPEVDGQQVAWPQALAETAARLRQIIDQHGPQAVAFYASGQLLTEDYYAANKLMKGFIGAANIDTNSRLCMSSAVTGYKRAFGADVVPCSYDDVENSDLVVLVGSNAAWAHPVLFQRLAQAKRDNPRLRIVAIDPRRTATCEIADRHLALAPGSDGGLFAGLLNALAEAGACVDGFRDGPQALAAARGWDVARVAAFCGLPADEVAGFYREFIAAPRAITLYTMGINPPAAATNVTPSSTSIWPAGSMAAAAAAPFR
;
A
#
# COMPACT_ATOMS: atom_id res chain seq x y z
N MET A 1 -16.07 -31.80 -10.12
CA MET A 1 -15.67 -30.39 -10.20
C MET A 1 -14.46 -30.16 -9.28
N LYS A 2 -13.30 -29.79 -9.84
CA LYS A 2 -12.06 -29.57 -9.07
C LYS A 2 -12.04 -28.13 -8.56
N THR A 3 -12.00 -27.94 -7.25
CA THR A 3 -11.79 -26.62 -6.64
C THR A 3 -10.29 -26.35 -6.49
N ILE A 4 -9.87 -25.18 -6.93
CA ILE A 4 -8.48 -24.71 -6.92
C ILE A 4 -8.42 -23.47 -6.03
N ARG A 5 -7.48 -23.46 -5.08
CA ARG A 5 -7.16 -22.28 -4.28
C ARG A 5 -6.23 -21.37 -5.07
N THR A 6 -6.56 -20.09 -5.11
CA THR A 6 -5.76 -19.05 -5.74
C THR A 6 -5.96 -17.72 -5.01
N THR A 7 -5.25 -16.68 -5.44
CA THR A 7 -5.35 -15.32 -4.90
C THR A 7 -5.98 -14.40 -5.93
N CYS A 8 -6.71 -13.39 -5.44
CA CYS A 8 -7.29 -12.37 -6.30
C CYS A 8 -6.17 -11.54 -6.98
N PRO A 9 -6.13 -11.44 -8.33
CA PRO A 9 -5.04 -10.79 -9.06
C PRO A 9 -5.17 -9.25 -9.15
N TYR A 10 -5.95 -8.62 -8.27
CA TYR A 10 -6.28 -7.20 -8.35
C TYR A 10 -5.50 -6.33 -7.35
N CYS A 11 -6.11 -5.98 -6.22
CA CYS A 11 -5.53 -5.04 -5.25
C CYS A 11 -4.63 -5.75 -4.22
N GLY A 12 -3.88 -4.95 -3.45
CA GLY A 12 -2.93 -5.41 -2.44
C GLY A 12 -3.52 -6.18 -1.25
N VAL A 13 -4.86 -6.24 -1.09
CA VAL A 13 -5.49 -7.01 -0.01
C VAL A 13 -5.12 -8.51 -0.08
N GLY A 14 -4.97 -9.04 -1.31
CA GLY A 14 -4.61 -10.45 -1.50
C GLY A 14 -5.69 -11.42 -1.03
N CYS A 15 -6.96 -11.17 -1.36
CA CYS A 15 -8.06 -12.04 -0.99
C CYS A 15 -7.87 -13.46 -1.55
N GLY A 16 -8.13 -14.49 -0.72
CA GLY A 16 -8.15 -15.88 -1.15
C GLY A 16 -9.43 -16.21 -1.90
N VAL A 17 -9.27 -16.97 -2.99
CA VAL A 17 -10.32 -17.33 -3.93
C VAL A 17 -10.33 -18.84 -4.13
N LEU A 18 -11.52 -19.42 -4.11
CA LEU A 18 -11.77 -20.80 -4.54
C LEU A 18 -12.39 -20.75 -5.94
N ALA A 19 -11.61 -21.15 -6.93
CA ALA A 19 -12.03 -21.24 -8.33
C ALA A 19 -12.43 -22.69 -8.64
N SER A 20 -13.51 -22.89 -9.40
CA SER A 20 -13.96 -24.20 -9.85
C SER A 20 -14.33 -24.15 -11.32
N VAL A 21 -13.93 -25.18 -12.07
CA VAL A 21 -14.20 -25.32 -13.50
C VAL A 21 -15.19 -26.47 -13.69
N ASP A 22 -16.28 -26.22 -14.38
CA ASP A 22 -17.28 -27.24 -14.74
C ASP A 22 -16.89 -28.01 -16.01
N ASP A 23 -17.72 -28.98 -16.39
CA ASP A 23 -17.46 -29.84 -17.56
C ASP A 23 -17.56 -29.06 -18.90
N ALA A 24 -18.20 -27.89 -18.89
CA ALA A 24 -18.28 -26.99 -20.03
C ALA A 24 -17.09 -26.00 -20.09
N GLY A 25 -16.18 -26.04 -19.12
CA GLY A 25 -15.04 -25.13 -19.01
C GLY A 25 -15.36 -23.78 -18.40
N GLN A 26 -16.58 -23.56 -17.90
CA GLN A 26 -16.96 -22.31 -17.25
C GLN A 26 -16.30 -22.22 -15.87
N VAL A 27 -15.67 -21.07 -15.62
CA VAL A 27 -15.05 -20.77 -14.34
C VAL A 27 -16.06 -20.09 -13.42
N SER A 28 -16.23 -20.64 -12.23
CA SER A 28 -16.94 -20.01 -11.10
C SER A 28 -15.96 -19.72 -9.97
N VAL A 29 -16.20 -18.65 -9.23
CA VAL A 29 -15.34 -18.21 -8.13
C VAL A 29 -16.17 -17.89 -6.88
N ARG A 30 -15.59 -18.16 -5.72
CA ARG A 30 -16.09 -17.67 -4.43
C ARG A 30 -14.91 -17.32 -3.52
N GLY A 31 -15.15 -16.56 -2.46
CA GLY A 31 -14.12 -16.30 -1.46
C GLY A 31 -13.74 -17.58 -0.71
N ASP A 32 -12.47 -17.68 -0.34
CA ASP A 32 -12.00 -18.74 0.55
C ASP A 32 -12.27 -18.34 2.01
N ASP A 33 -13.17 -19.08 2.65
CA ASP A 33 -13.60 -18.87 4.04
C ASP A 33 -12.46 -19.08 5.04
N GLN A 34 -11.42 -19.83 4.65
CA GLN A 34 -10.24 -20.10 5.47
C GLN A 34 -9.11 -19.09 5.26
N HIS A 35 -9.22 -18.20 4.27
CA HIS A 35 -8.13 -17.29 3.94
C HIS A 35 -8.13 -16.06 4.85
N PRO A 36 -7.02 -15.77 5.57
CA PRO A 36 -7.00 -14.79 6.65
C PRO A 36 -7.24 -13.35 6.18
N ALA A 37 -6.94 -13.04 4.91
CA ALA A 37 -7.13 -11.68 4.39
C ALA A 37 -8.61 -11.29 4.25
N ASN A 38 -9.49 -12.23 3.89
CA ASN A 38 -10.87 -11.93 3.49
C ASN A 38 -11.95 -12.72 4.22
N LEU A 39 -11.63 -13.87 4.83
CA LEU A 39 -12.59 -14.71 5.56
C LEU A 39 -13.86 -14.96 4.73
N GLY A 40 -13.67 -15.38 3.46
CA GLY A 40 -14.76 -15.64 2.52
C GLY A 40 -15.32 -14.42 1.79
N ARG A 41 -15.00 -13.19 2.19
CA ARG A 41 -15.50 -11.97 1.52
C ARG A 41 -14.84 -11.76 0.15
N LEU A 42 -15.59 -11.20 -0.80
CA LEU A 42 -15.06 -10.67 -2.05
C LEU A 42 -15.73 -9.33 -2.36
N CYS A 43 -14.99 -8.43 -3.01
CA CYS A 43 -15.57 -7.24 -3.63
C CYS A 43 -16.14 -7.57 -5.02
N VAL A 44 -16.83 -6.62 -5.65
CA VAL A 44 -17.40 -6.80 -7.00
C VAL A 44 -16.38 -7.30 -8.03
N LYS A 45 -15.13 -6.79 -8.00
CA LYS A 45 -14.06 -7.23 -8.89
C LYS A 45 -13.68 -8.70 -8.64
N GLY A 46 -13.59 -9.10 -7.37
CA GLY A 46 -13.26 -10.48 -6.99
C GLY A 46 -14.36 -11.46 -7.36
N ALA A 47 -15.63 -11.09 -7.15
CA ALA A 47 -16.78 -11.91 -7.48
C ALA A 47 -16.92 -12.15 -9.00
N ALA A 48 -16.55 -11.17 -9.82
CA ALA A 48 -16.61 -11.25 -11.28
C ALA A 48 -15.38 -11.93 -11.93
N LEU A 49 -14.44 -12.49 -11.17
CA LEU A 49 -13.21 -13.07 -11.75
C LEU A 49 -13.48 -14.17 -12.79
N GLY A 50 -14.52 -14.98 -12.61
CA GLY A 50 -14.89 -16.03 -13.57
C GLY A 50 -15.15 -15.49 -14.97
N GLU A 51 -15.71 -14.28 -15.08
CA GLU A 51 -16.02 -13.61 -16.36
C GLU A 51 -14.76 -13.16 -17.12
N THR A 52 -13.64 -13.01 -16.42
CA THR A 52 -12.37 -12.51 -17.01
C THR A 52 -11.51 -13.62 -17.62
N THR A 53 -11.95 -14.87 -17.52
CA THR A 53 -11.20 -16.04 -17.97
C THR A 53 -11.38 -16.35 -19.47
N GLY A 54 -12.31 -15.65 -20.12
CA GLY A 54 -12.59 -15.82 -21.55
C GLY A 54 -11.42 -15.47 -22.48
N LEU A 55 -11.61 -15.78 -23.76
CA LEU A 55 -10.63 -15.56 -24.84
C LEU A 55 -10.88 -14.27 -25.62
N ALA A 56 -11.98 -13.55 -25.36
CA ALA A 56 -12.29 -12.31 -26.05
C ALA A 56 -11.17 -11.27 -25.86
N GLY A 57 -10.57 -10.82 -26.95
CA GLY A 57 -9.44 -9.87 -26.94
C GLY A 57 -8.12 -10.44 -26.41
N ARG A 58 -8.02 -11.76 -26.17
CA ARG A 58 -6.79 -12.39 -25.68
C ARG A 58 -5.78 -12.56 -26.82
N LEU A 59 -4.52 -12.19 -26.56
CA LEU A 59 -3.42 -12.45 -27.49
C LEU A 59 -3.08 -13.95 -27.44
N LEU A 60 -3.29 -14.65 -28.56
CA LEU A 60 -3.10 -16.11 -28.66
C LEU A 60 -1.87 -16.50 -29.50
N THR A 61 -1.35 -15.59 -30.31
CA THR A 61 -0.22 -15.80 -31.22
C THR A 61 0.78 -14.66 -31.08
N PRO A 62 2.09 -14.93 -31.09
CA PRO A 62 3.09 -13.88 -31.07
C PRO A 62 3.14 -13.15 -32.41
N GLU A 63 3.54 -11.88 -32.37
CA GLU A 63 3.71 -11.05 -33.55
C GLU A 63 5.11 -10.41 -33.58
N VAL A 64 5.70 -10.32 -34.77
CA VAL A 64 6.95 -9.60 -35.04
C VAL A 64 6.66 -8.60 -36.15
N ASP A 65 6.90 -7.32 -35.88
CA ASP A 65 6.66 -6.21 -36.83
C ASP A 65 5.25 -6.22 -37.45
N GLY A 66 4.24 -6.58 -36.64
CA GLY A 66 2.83 -6.67 -37.03
C GLY A 66 2.44 -7.93 -37.81
N GLN A 67 3.33 -8.93 -37.90
CA GLN A 67 3.06 -10.21 -38.54
C GLN A 67 3.02 -11.34 -37.52
N GLN A 68 1.97 -12.18 -37.60
CA GLN A 68 1.87 -13.37 -36.76
C GLN A 68 2.94 -14.40 -37.13
N VAL A 69 3.60 -14.95 -36.11
CA VAL A 69 4.69 -15.91 -36.28
C VAL A 69 4.56 -17.07 -35.28
N ALA A 70 5.35 -18.12 -35.45
CA ALA A 70 5.46 -19.18 -34.46
C ALA A 70 6.37 -18.76 -33.30
N TRP A 71 6.15 -19.35 -32.12
CA TRP A 71 6.97 -19.09 -30.91
C TRP A 71 8.49 -19.19 -31.13
N PRO A 72 9.03 -20.23 -31.81
CA PRO A 72 10.47 -20.32 -32.05
C PRO A 72 11.02 -19.12 -32.83
N GLN A 73 10.26 -18.61 -33.80
CA GLN A 73 10.65 -17.44 -34.59
C GLN A 73 10.60 -16.17 -33.74
N ALA A 74 9.52 -15.93 -32.98
CA ALA A 74 9.41 -14.77 -32.11
C ALA A 74 10.56 -14.68 -31.09
N LEU A 75 10.91 -15.82 -30.47
CA LEU A 75 11.99 -15.91 -29.51
C LEU A 75 13.37 -15.71 -30.17
N ALA A 76 13.59 -16.29 -31.35
CA ALA A 76 14.85 -16.13 -32.09
C ALA A 76 15.07 -14.68 -32.52
N GLU A 77 14.03 -14.02 -33.07
CA GLU A 77 14.07 -12.61 -33.46
C GLU A 77 14.34 -11.69 -32.27
N THR A 78 13.63 -11.90 -31.16
CA THR A 78 13.82 -11.12 -29.92
C THR A 78 15.27 -11.27 -29.41
N ALA A 79 15.78 -12.51 -29.36
CA ALA A 79 17.12 -12.78 -28.88
C ALA A 79 18.22 -12.20 -29.81
N ALA A 80 18.03 -12.31 -31.12
CA ALA A 80 18.97 -11.78 -32.12
C ALA A 80 19.04 -10.25 -32.06
N ARG A 81 17.90 -9.57 -32.03
CA ARG A 81 17.84 -8.10 -31.97
C ARG A 81 18.39 -7.57 -30.64
N LEU A 82 18.04 -8.17 -29.51
CA LEU A 82 18.62 -7.80 -28.21
C LEU A 82 20.13 -7.98 -28.20
N ARG A 83 20.64 -9.08 -28.75
CA ARG A 83 22.08 -9.33 -28.83
C ARG A 83 22.79 -8.31 -29.71
N GLN A 84 22.23 -8.00 -30.88
CA GLN A 84 22.77 -6.98 -31.76
C GLN A 84 22.86 -5.61 -31.07
N ILE A 85 21.83 -5.20 -30.32
CA ILE A 85 21.84 -3.95 -29.54
C ILE A 85 22.95 -3.98 -28.49
N ILE A 86 23.09 -5.10 -27.77
CA ILE A 86 24.12 -5.26 -26.73
C ILE A 86 25.53 -5.25 -27.34
N ASP A 87 25.74 -5.92 -28.47
CA ASP A 87 27.04 -5.98 -29.15
C ASP A 87 27.46 -4.59 -29.68
N GLN A 88 26.50 -3.78 -30.14
CA GLN A 88 26.76 -2.46 -30.72
C GLN A 88 26.86 -1.35 -29.67
N HIS A 89 26.02 -1.38 -28.63
CA HIS A 89 25.83 -0.27 -27.68
C HIS A 89 26.11 -0.63 -26.22
N GLY A 90 26.47 -1.90 -25.97
CA GLY A 90 26.68 -2.42 -24.63
C GLY A 90 25.38 -2.78 -23.90
N PRO A 91 25.48 -3.50 -22.77
CA PRO A 91 24.32 -4.00 -22.04
C PRO A 91 23.44 -2.91 -21.43
N GLN A 92 23.98 -1.70 -21.22
CA GLN A 92 23.24 -0.55 -20.69
C GLN A 92 22.23 0.03 -21.69
N ALA A 93 22.27 -0.37 -22.96
CA ALA A 93 21.29 0.04 -23.98
C ALA A 93 19.95 -0.72 -23.89
N VAL A 94 19.87 -1.75 -23.05
CA VAL A 94 18.66 -2.56 -22.84
C VAL A 94 17.98 -2.15 -21.53
N ALA A 95 16.65 -2.13 -21.53
CA ALA A 95 15.85 -1.94 -20.33
C ALA A 95 14.61 -2.83 -20.32
N PHE A 96 14.21 -3.31 -19.14
CA PHE A 96 12.96 -4.02 -18.90
C PHE A 96 12.02 -3.18 -18.04
N TYR A 97 10.77 -3.04 -18.48
CA TYR A 97 9.69 -2.47 -17.69
C TYR A 97 8.67 -3.57 -17.34
N ALA A 98 8.80 -4.13 -16.14
CA ALA A 98 7.99 -5.23 -15.66
C ALA A 98 6.79 -4.74 -14.81
N SER A 99 6.09 -5.66 -14.14
CA SER A 99 4.88 -5.35 -13.37
C SER A 99 4.92 -5.94 -11.97
N GLY A 100 4.35 -5.22 -10.99
CA GLY A 100 4.04 -5.73 -9.66
C GLY A 100 2.91 -6.77 -9.64
N GLN A 101 2.29 -7.05 -10.78
CA GLN A 101 1.29 -8.11 -10.97
C GLN A 101 1.91 -9.42 -11.48
N LEU A 102 3.22 -9.47 -11.69
CA LEU A 102 3.92 -10.71 -11.97
C LEU A 102 3.95 -11.62 -10.75
N LEU A 103 4.08 -12.92 -10.99
CA LEU A 103 4.42 -13.85 -9.93
C LEU A 103 5.84 -13.59 -9.42
N THR A 104 6.11 -13.97 -8.18
CA THR A 104 7.42 -13.81 -7.56
C THR A 104 8.51 -14.50 -8.38
N GLU A 105 8.20 -15.68 -8.91
CA GLU A 105 9.06 -16.51 -9.75
C GLU A 105 9.38 -15.82 -11.08
N ASP A 106 8.37 -15.24 -11.74
CA ASP A 106 8.54 -14.49 -13.00
C ASP A 106 9.40 -13.24 -12.78
N TYR A 107 9.14 -12.52 -11.69
CA TYR A 107 9.90 -11.33 -11.31
C TYR A 107 11.36 -11.67 -11.02
N TYR A 108 11.61 -12.80 -10.36
CA TYR A 108 12.94 -13.32 -10.09
C TYR A 108 13.66 -13.72 -11.38
N ALA A 109 12.99 -14.45 -12.27
CA ALA A 109 13.55 -14.86 -13.57
C ALA A 109 13.94 -13.65 -14.42
N ALA A 110 13.09 -12.62 -14.50
CA ALA A 110 13.36 -11.38 -15.22
C ALA A 110 14.58 -10.64 -14.64
N ASN A 111 14.70 -10.56 -13.31
CA ASN A 111 15.88 -9.96 -12.67
C ASN A 111 17.15 -10.76 -12.93
N LYS A 112 17.07 -12.10 -12.89
CA LYS A 112 18.22 -12.97 -13.17
C LYS A 112 18.70 -12.79 -14.61
N LEU A 113 17.77 -12.72 -15.56
CA LEU A 113 18.09 -12.43 -16.97
C LEU A 113 18.78 -11.06 -17.10
N MET A 114 18.18 -10.00 -16.57
CA MET A 114 18.70 -8.65 -16.75
C MET A 114 20.04 -8.41 -16.02
N LYS A 115 20.11 -8.74 -14.74
CA LYS A 115 21.28 -8.45 -13.90
C LYS A 115 22.37 -9.51 -14.04
N GLY A 116 21.99 -10.77 -14.21
CA GLY A 116 22.92 -11.90 -14.23
C GLY A 116 23.47 -12.25 -15.61
N PHE A 117 22.64 -12.21 -16.66
CA PHE A 117 23.06 -12.63 -18.01
C PHE A 117 23.33 -11.44 -18.93
N ILE A 118 22.45 -10.45 -18.97
CA ILE A 118 22.68 -9.21 -19.75
C ILE A 118 23.76 -8.36 -19.07
N GLY A 119 23.81 -8.35 -17.73
CA GLY A 119 24.82 -7.60 -16.99
C GLY A 119 24.49 -6.11 -16.85
N ALA A 120 23.20 -5.76 -16.85
CA ALA A 120 22.73 -4.41 -16.62
C ALA A 120 21.66 -4.37 -15.51
N ALA A 121 21.44 -3.19 -14.94
CA ALA A 121 20.50 -2.99 -13.84
C ALA A 121 19.24 -2.21 -14.26
N ASN A 122 19.05 -1.97 -15.56
CA ASN A 122 17.92 -1.21 -16.12
C ASN A 122 16.64 -2.05 -16.14
N ILE A 123 16.19 -2.51 -14.97
CA ILE A 123 14.90 -3.16 -14.78
C ILE A 123 14.13 -2.38 -13.73
N ASP A 124 12.93 -1.93 -14.10
CA ASP A 124 12.01 -1.25 -13.19
C ASP A 124 10.58 -1.70 -13.47
N THR A 125 9.62 -1.30 -12.63
CA THR A 125 8.23 -1.72 -12.75
C THR A 125 7.23 -0.61 -12.51
N ASN A 126 5.97 -0.85 -12.86
CA ASN A 126 4.86 0.01 -12.47
C ASN A 126 4.79 0.26 -10.95
N SER A 127 5.32 -0.63 -10.11
CA SER A 127 5.43 -0.45 -8.66
C SER A 127 6.29 0.74 -8.26
N ARG A 128 7.22 1.21 -9.12
CA ARG A 128 7.99 2.44 -8.91
C ARG A 128 7.09 3.64 -8.68
N LEU A 129 6.03 3.74 -9.48
CA LEU A 129 5.03 4.81 -9.44
C LEU A 129 4.08 4.69 -8.24
N CYS A 130 4.09 3.54 -7.57
CA CYS A 130 3.15 3.22 -6.50
C CYS A 130 3.80 3.23 -5.12
N MET A 131 4.78 2.34 -4.91
CA MET A 131 5.23 1.97 -3.56
C MET A 131 6.63 2.45 -3.20
N SER A 132 7.33 3.09 -4.13
CA SER A 132 8.75 3.36 -3.94
C SER A 132 9.05 4.34 -2.79
N SER A 133 8.19 5.33 -2.57
CA SER A 133 8.26 6.23 -1.41
C SER A 133 8.08 5.47 -0.10
N ALA A 134 7.16 4.51 -0.06
CA ALA A 134 6.94 3.64 1.10
C ALA A 134 8.19 2.79 1.41
N VAL A 135 8.77 2.15 0.39
CA VAL A 135 10.01 1.36 0.54
C VAL A 135 11.16 2.20 1.09
N THR A 136 11.33 3.43 0.58
CA THR A 136 12.35 4.36 1.11
C THR A 136 12.06 4.76 2.55
N GLY A 137 10.80 5.07 2.87
CA GLY A 137 10.37 5.39 4.23
C GLY A 137 10.65 4.27 5.21
N TYR A 138 10.30 3.03 4.88
CA TYR A 138 10.54 1.86 5.73
C TYR A 138 12.02 1.57 5.94
N LYS A 139 12.83 1.66 4.89
CA LYS A 139 14.28 1.48 5.05
C LYS A 139 14.90 2.55 5.94
N ARG A 140 14.41 3.79 5.89
CA ARG A 140 14.86 4.87 6.79
C ARG A 140 14.41 4.63 8.23
N ALA A 141 13.15 4.26 8.44
CA ALA A 141 12.58 4.09 9.77
C ALA A 141 13.02 2.78 10.47
N PHE A 142 13.05 1.67 9.74
CA PHE A 142 13.21 0.32 10.28
C PHE A 142 14.44 -0.44 9.74
N GLY A 143 15.17 0.15 8.78
CA GLY A 143 16.33 -0.51 8.14
C GLY A 143 15.96 -1.59 7.12
N ALA A 144 14.67 -1.91 6.96
CA ALA A 144 14.17 -2.92 6.04
C ALA A 144 12.84 -2.49 5.41
N ASP A 145 12.49 -3.07 4.26
CA ASP A 145 11.16 -2.92 3.65
C ASP A 145 10.18 -3.88 4.34
N VAL A 146 9.55 -3.41 5.42
CA VAL A 146 8.68 -4.21 6.28
C VAL A 146 7.43 -3.43 6.64
N VAL A 147 6.30 -4.14 6.70
CA VAL A 147 5.03 -3.64 7.24
C VAL A 147 4.86 -4.26 8.63
N PRO A 148 4.95 -3.50 9.73
CA PRO A 148 4.94 -4.07 11.09
C PRO A 148 3.57 -4.51 11.63
N CYS A 149 2.50 -4.54 10.82
CA CYS A 149 1.18 -4.98 11.27
C CYS A 149 0.50 -5.94 10.29
N SER A 150 -0.59 -6.52 10.77
CA SER A 150 -1.46 -7.49 10.14
C SER A 150 -2.90 -6.96 10.04
N TYR A 151 -3.76 -7.68 9.31
CA TYR A 151 -5.18 -7.33 9.26
C TYR A 151 -5.85 -7.43 10.63
N ASP A 152 -5.37 -8.32 11.49
CA ASP A 152 -5.91 -8.56 12.82
C ASP A 152 -5.64 -7.35 13.74
N ASP A 153 -4.50 -6.69 13.55
CA ASP A 153 -4.19 -5.44 14.26
C ASP A 153 -5.22 -4.35 13.93
N VAL A 154 -5.61 -4.22 12.66
CA VAL A 154 -6.62 -3.23 12.21
C VAL A 154 -7.93 -3.43 12.95
N GLU A 155 -8.37 -4.68 13.10
CA GLU A 155 -9.62 -5.04 13.78
C GLU A 155 -9.54 -4.87 15.30
N ASN A 156 -8.35 -4.96 15.88
CA ASN A 156 -8.08 -4.91 17.31
C ASN A 156 -7.44 -3.59 17.77
N SER A 157 -7.60 -2.51 17.01
CA SER A 157 -7.07 -1.19 17.38
C SER A 157 -8.06 -0.37 18.22
N ASP A 158 -7.56 0.65 18.91
CA ASP A 158 -8.37 1.66 19.60
C ASP A 158 -8.64 2.85 18.67
N LEU A 159 -7.71 3.13 17.77
CA LEU A 159 -7.78 4.20 16.76
C LEU A 159 -7.21 3.71 15.42
N VAL A 160 -7.96 3.92 14.33
CA VAL A 160 -7.49 3.76 12.95
C VAL A 160 -7.49 5.11 12.25
N VAL A 161 -6.33 5.50 11.72
CA VAL A 161 -6.13 6.76 10.97
C VAL A 161 -5.89 6.43 9.51
N LEU A 162 -6.84 6.75 8.64
CA LEU A 162 -6.77 6.55 7.18
C LEU A 162 -6.27 7.81 6.50
N VAL A 163 -5.02 7.81 6.05
CA VAL A 163 -4.34 8.98 5.47
C VAL A 163 -4.28 8.87 3.95
N GLY A 164 -5.04 9.72 3.27
CA GLY A 164 -5.16 9.74 1.82
C GLY A 164 -5.54 8.38 1.25
N SER A 165 -6.40 7.64 1.98
CA SER A 165 -6.80 6.27 1.67
C SER A 165 -8.30 6.18 1.42
N ASN A 166 -8.68 6.01 0.16
CA ASN A 166 -10.05 5.68 -0.23
C ASN A 166 -10.26 4.14 -0.16
N ALA A 167 -10.09 3.57 1.03
CA ALA A 167 -10.19 2.12 1.27
C ALA A 167 -11.50 1.51 0.77
N ALA A 168 -12.62 2.23 0.87
CA ALA A 168 -13.92 1.76 0.38
C ALA A 168 -13.89 1.32 -1.11
N TRP A 169 -13.06 1.98 -1.93
CA TRP A 169 -12.91 1.67 -3.35
C TRP A 169 -11.63 0.92 -3.70
N ALA A 170 -10.51 1.33 -3.10
CA ALA A 170 -9.19 0.80 -3.39
C ALA A 170 -8.96 -0.57 -2.75
N HIS A 171 -9.43 -0.76 -1.52
CA HIS A 171 -9.24 -1.98 -0.72
C HIS A 171 -10.57 -2.42 -0.06
N PRO A 172 -11.62 -2.77 -0.83
CA PRO A 172 -12.97 -2.87 -0.28
C PRO A 172 -13.14 -3.94 0.79
N VAL A 173 -12.38 -5.04 0.71
CA VAL A 173 -12.44 -6.10 1.75
C VAL A 173 -11.82 -5.64 3.06
N LEU A 174 -10.70 -4.90 3.03
CA LEU A 174 -10.14 -4.25 4.22
C LEU A 174 -11.15 -3.26 4.82
N PHE A 175 -11.79 -2.45 3.98
CA PHE A 175 -12.84 -1.53 4.42
C PHE A 175 -14.03 -2.25 5.07
N GLN A 176 -14.49 -3.37 4.49
CA GLN A 176 -15.56 -4.20 5.06
C GLN A 176 -15.17 -4.78 6.43
N ARG A 177 -13.92 -5.21 6.59
CA ARG A 177 -13.37 -5.68 7.88
C ARG A 177 -13.36 -4.57 8.92
N LEU A 178 -12.84 -3.39 8.57
CA LEU A 178 -12.83 -2.23 9.46
C LEU A 178 -14.24 -1.76 9.85
N ALA A 179 -15.16 -1.72 8.89
CA ALA A 179 -16.57 -1.40 9.14
C ALA A 179 -17.23 -2.40 10.08
N GLN A 180 -16.92 -3.70 9.95
CA GLN A 180 -17.39 -4.73 10.87
C GLN A 180 -16.79 -4.55 12.27
N ALA A 181 -15.48 -4.36 12.38
CA ALA A 181 -14.81 -4.10 13.65
C ALA A 181 -15.39 -2.89 14.39
N LYS A 182 -15.72 -1.80 13.67
CA LYS A 182 -16.39 -0.62 14.23
C LYS A 182 -17.81 -0.91 14.72
N ARG A 183 -18.56 -1.77 14.03
CA ARG A 183 -19.90 -2.21 14.49
C ARG A 183 -19.80 -3.07 15.75
N ASP A 184 -18.84 -3.99 15.79
CA ASP A 184 -18.66 -4.90 16.92
C ASP A 184 -18.06 -4.20 18.14
N ASN A 185 -17.24 -3.17 17.92
CA ASN A 185 -16.68 -2.32 18.94
C ASN A 185 -16.92 -0.83 18.63
N PRO A 186 -18.05 -0.25 19.08
CA PRO A 186 -18.35 1.17 18.85
C PRO A 186 -17.31 2.15 19.42
N ARG A 187 -16.45 1.69 20.36
CA ARG A 187 -15.36 2.49 20.93
C ARG A 187 -14.16 2.64 20.00
N LEU A 188 -13.98 1.75 19.02
CA LEU A 188 -12.94 1.90 18.00
C LEU A 188 -13.13 3.24 17.29
N ARG A 189 -12.13 4.11 17.30
CA ARG A 189 -12.18 5.41 16.63
C ARG A 189 -11.62 5.29 15.21
N ILE A 190 -12.27 5.92 14.25
CA ILE A 190 -11.79 5.98 12.87
C ILE A 190 -11.66 7.45 12.46
N VAL A 191 -10.45 7.84 12.05
CA VAL A 191 -10.16 9.18 11.54
C VAL A 191 -9.79 9.06 10.07
N ALA A 192 -10.51 9.75 9.20
CA ALA A 192 -10.16 9.88 7.78
C ALA A 192 -9.44 11.22 7.56
N ILE A 193 -8.26 11.18 6.96
CA ILE A 193 -7.42 12.34 6.66
C ILE A 193 -7.31 12.40 5.13
N ASP A 194 -8.14 13.20 4.48
CA ASP A 194 -8.20 13.29 3.01
C ASP A 194 -8.78 14.65 2.61
N PRO A 195 -8.18 15.40 1.66
CA PRO A 195 -8.76 16.65 1.18
C PRO A 195 -10.20 16.50 0.64
N ARG A 196 -10.56 15.30 0.16
CA ARG A 196 -11.88 14.99 -0.34
C ARG A 196 -12.64 14.13 0.67
N ARG A 197 -13.94 14.38 0.76
CA ARG A 197 -14.85 13.45 1.44
C ARG A 197 -15.11 12.24 0.54
N THR A 198 -14.56 11.09 0.90
CA THR A 198 -14.72 9.84 0.14
C THR A 198 -15.72 8.89 0.83
N ALA A 199 -16.09 7.78 0.19
CA ALA A 199 -16.94 6.77 0.81
C ALA A 199 -16.32 6.16 2.08
N THR A 200 -14.99 6.22 2.22
CA THR A 200 -14.31 5.84 3.47
C THR A 200 -14.82 6.65 4.67
N CYS A 201 -15.23 7.91 4.47
CA CYS A 201 -15.74 8.78 5.53
C CYS A 201 -17.08 8.31 6.11
N GLU A 202 -17.79 7.35 5.48
CA GLU A 202 -19.07 6.83 5.98
C GLU A 202 -18.95 6.12 7.32
N ILE A 203 -17.79 5.52 7.61
CA ILE A 203 -17.51 4.85 8.90
C ILE A 203 -16.59 5.67 9.81
N ALA A 204 -16.12 6.83 9.34
CA ALA A 204 -15.19 7.67 10.08
C ALA A 204 -15.91 8.50 11.14
N ASP A 205 -15.38 8.50 12.36
CA ASP A 205 -15.85 9.38 13.43
C ASP A 205 -15.38 10.84 13.23
N ARG A 206 -14.25 11.02 12.54
CA ARG A 206 -13.70 12.34 12.21
C ARG A 206 -13.16 12.32 10.79
N HIS A 207 -13.41 13.40 10.06
CA HIS A 207 -12.80 13.66 8.76
C HIS A 207 -12.01 14.95 8.83
N LEU A 208 -10.69 14.88 8.62
CA LEU A 208 -9.81 16.04 8.50
C LEU A 208 -9.59 16.35 7.01
N ALA A 209 -10.25 17.40 6.52
CA ALA A 209 -10.17 17.84 5.13
C ALA A 209 -9.02 18.83 4.91
N LEU A 210 -7.79 18.38 5.14
CA LEU A 210 -6.61 19.24 5.02
C LEU A 210 -6.37 19.74 3.58
N ALA A 211 -5.64 20.84 3.46
CA ALA A 211 -5.11 21.33 2.19
C ALA A 211 -4.17 20.27 1.56
N PRO A 212 -4.27 19.96 0.25
CA PRO A 212 -3.41 18.96 -0.39
C PRO A 212 -1.91 19.18 -0.13
N GLY A 213 -1.21 18.13 0.31
CA GLY A 213 0.23 18.16 0.60
C GLY A 213 0.63 18.77 1.94
N SER A 214 -0.33 19.09 2.82
CA SER A 214 -0.05 19.65 4.15
C SER A 214 0.03 18.60 5.28
N ASP A 215 -0.16 17.33 4.96
CA ASP A 215 -0.15 16.18 5.89
C ASP A 215 1.18 16.07 6.67
N GLY A 216 2.31 16.37 6.05
CA GLY A 216 3.60 16.42 6.74
C GLY A 216 3.61 17.42 7.91
N GLY A 217 2.91 18.55 7.79
CA GLY A 217 2.75 19.52 8.89
C GLY A 217 1.85 18.99 10.00
N LEU A 218 0.76 18.29 9.64
CA LEU A 218 -0.13 17.65 10.61
C LEU A 218 0.60 16.60 11.47
N PHE A 219 1.45 15.77 10.85
CA PHE A 219 2.24 14.76 11.58
C PHE A 219 3.44 15.36 12.33
N ALA A 220 4.06 16.43 11.83
CA ALA A 220 5.07 17.16 12.59
C ALA A 220 4.49 17.74 13.89
N GLY A 221 3.28 18.31 13.84
CA GLY A 221 2.60 18.79 15.05
C GLY A 221 2.14 17.66 15.97
N LEU A 222 1.76 16.49 15.44
CA LEU A 222 1.42 15.33 16.26
C LEU A 222 2.65 14.86 17.06
N LEU A 223 3.82 14.81 16.43
CA LEU A 223 5.08 14.49 17.11
C LEU A 223 5.39 15.51 18.22
N ASN A 224 5.18 16.81 17.97
CA ASN A 224 5.35 17.84 18.99
C ASN A 224 4.38 17.64 20.17
N ALA A 225 3.10 17.38 19.89
CA ALA A 225 2.08 17.15 20.92
C ALA A 225 2.35 15.90 21.77
N LEU A 226 2.85 14.82 21.17
CA LEU A 226 3.27 13.63 21.90
C LEU A 226 4.47 13.89 22.81
N ALA A 227 5.44 14.68 22.34
CA ALA A 227 6.58 15.07 23.14
C ALA A 227 6.16 15.92 24.36
N GLU A 228 5.26 16.89 24.16
CA GLU A 228 4.69 17.72 25.23
C GLU A 228 3.88 16.89 26.24
N ALA A 229 3.18 15.85 25.77
CA ALA A 229 2.44 14.93 26.61
C ALA A 229 3.33 13.93 27.39
N GLY A 230 4.66 13.98 27.21
CA GLY A 230 5.58 13.01 27.81
C GLY A 230 5.44 11.61 27.22
N ALA A 231 4.73 11.45 26.10
CA ALA A 231 4.60 10.20 25.36
C ALA A 231 5.81 9.96 24.43
N CYS A 232 6.92 10.68 24.66
CA CYS A 232 8.09 10.65 23.80
C CYS A 232 8.78 9.28 23.85
N VAL A 233 9.24 8.87 22.68
CA VAL A 233 9.92 7.60 22.47
C VAL A 233 11.42 7.78 22.54
N ASP A 234 11.99 7.26 23.63
CA ASP A 234 13.39 6.85 23.64
C ASP A 234 13.57 5.65 22.70
N GLY A 235 14.70 5.59 21.98
CA GLY A 235 15.09 4.42 21.19
C GLY A 235 15.09 4.56 19.66
N PHE A 236 14.70 5.72 19.10
CA PHE A 236 14.85 5.97 17.66
C PHE A 236 16.20 6.60 17.33
N ARG A 237 16.88 6.10 16.30
CA ARG A 237 18.19 6.59 15.83
C ARG A 237 18.21 8.11 15.63
N ASP A 238 17.17 8.64 14.98
CA ASP A 238 17.08 10.06 14.59
C ASP A 238 16.06 10.85 15.44
N GLY A 239 15.61 10.28 16.56
CA GLY A 239 14.55 10.85 17.42
C GLY A 239 14.81 12.30 17.85
N PRO A 240 15.99 12.67 18.38
CA PRO A 240 16.28 14.05 18.79
C PRO A 240 16.19 15.06 17.64
N GLN A 241 16.61 14.69 16.43
CA GLN A 241 16.57 15.56 15.25
C GLN A 241 15.12 15.74 14.77
N ALA A 242 14.34 14.66 14.74
CA ALA A 242 12.92 14.70 14.39
C ALA A 242 12.13 15.58 15.38
N LEU A 243 12.39 15.42 16.68
CA LEU A 243 11.79 16.26 17.72
C LEU A 243 12.20 17.72 17.56
N ALA A 244 13.47 18.02 17.30
CA ALA A 244 13.93 19.37 17.05
C ALA A 244 13.24 20.01 15.83
N ALA A 245 12.99 19.24 14.76
CA ALA A 245 12.26 19.70 13.58
C ALA A 245 10.75 19.88 13.83
N ALA A 246 10.16 19.09 14.73
CA ALA A 246 8.78 19.20 15.15
C ALA A 246 8.53 20.37 16.13
N ARG A 247 9.56 20.82 16.86
CA ARG A 247 9.44 21.97 17.77
C ARG A 247 8.87 23.19 17.04
N GLY A 248 7.85 23.79 17.63
CA GLY A 248 7.17 24.95 17.07
C GLY A 248 6.14 24.63 15.99
N TRP A 249 5.81 23.35 15.76
CA TRP A 249 4.55 22.94 15.12
C TRP A 249 3.44 22.80 16.18
N ASP A 250 3.05 23.93 16.76
CA ASP A 250 1.89 23.97 17.66
C ASP A 250 0.57 23.83 16.89
N VAL A 251 -0.53 23.62 17.62
CA VAL A 251 -1.87 23.46 17.04
C VAL A 251 -2.24 24.63 16.13
N ALA A 252 -1.92 25.87 16.50
CA ALA A 252 -2.29 27.06 15.75
C ALA A 252 -1.56 27.12 14.40
N ARG A 253 -0.26 26.86 14.39
CA ARG A 253 0.55 26.78 13.18
C ARG A 253 0.10 25.65 12.27
N VAL A 254 -0.15 24.46 12.83
CA VAL A 254 -0.63 23.30 12.07
C VAL A 254 -1.98 23.60 11.44
N ALA A 255 -2.92 24.15 12.20
CA ALA A 255 -4.25 24.52 11.73
C ALA A 255 -4.17 25.48 10.53
N ALA A 256 -3.35 26.53 10.65
CA ALA A 256 -3.12 27.48 9.56
C ALA A 256 -2.47 26.82 8.32
N PHE A 257 -1.44 25.98 8.52
CA PHE A 257 -0.74 25.30 7.42
C PHE A 257 -1.62 24.28 6.70
N CYS A 258 -2.44 23.54 7.45
CA CYS A 258 -3.31 22.51 6.92
C CYS A 258 -4.66 23.03 6.42
N GLY A 259 -4.99 24.30 6.66
CA GLY A 259 -6.32 24.84 6.39
C GLY A 259 -7.42 24.14 7.20
N LEU A 260 -7.11 23.73 8.44
CA LEU A 260 -8.03 23.04 9.35
C LEU A 260 -8.42 23.94 10.52
N PRO A 261 -9.62 23.75 11.11
CA PRO A 261 -9.95 24.33 12.40
C PRO A 261 -8.99 23.85 13.51
N ALA A 262 -8.57 24.76 14.38
CA ALA A 262 -7.61 24.43 15.45
C ALA A 262 -8.16 23.40 16.46
N ASP A 263 -9.46 23.41 16.71
CA ASP A 263 -10.15 22.44 17.54
C ASP A 263 -10.18 21.04 16.92
N GLU A 264 -10.25 20.93 15.59
CA GLU A 264 -10.15 19.65 14.88
C GLU A 264 -8.74 19.05 15.00
N VAL A 265 -7.71 19.87 14.80
CA VAL A 265 -6.30 19.47 14.96
C VAL A 265 -6.05 19.03 16.41
N ALA A 266 -6.43 19.85 17.39
CA ALA A 266 -6.26 19.51 18.79
C ALA A 266 -7.08 18.27 19.19
N GLY A 267 -8.29 18.11 18.63
CA GLY A 267 -9.13 16.94 18.82
C GLY A 267 -8.47 15.65 18.32
N PHE A 268 -7.93 15.67 17.11
CA PHE A 268 -7.18 14.55 16.55
C PHE A 268 -5.96 14.20 17.40
N TYR A 269 -5.16 15.19 17.84
CA TYR A 269 -4.00 14.93 18.69
C TYR A 269 -4.39 14.30 20.03
N ARG A 270 -5.45 14.79 20.68
CA ARG A 270 -5.97 14.17 21.92
C ARG A 270 -6.43 12.73 21.69
N GLU A 271 -7.16 12.46 20.59
CA GLU A 271 -7.61 11.11 20.25
C GLU A 271 -6.41 10.17 20.01
N PHE A 272 -5.36 10.63 19.33
CA PHE A 272 -4.17 9.85 19.07
C PHE A 272 -3.35 9.57 20.33
N ILE A 273 -3.09 10.59 21.15
CA ILE A 273 -2.34 10.46 22.41
C ILE A 273 -3.07 9.53 23.39
N ALA A 274 -4.40 9.55 23.41
CA ALA A 274 -5.21 8.73 24.30
C ALA A 274 -5.37 7.27 23.84
N ALA A 275 -5.01 6.93 22.60
CA ALA A 275 -5.20 5.60 22.02
C ALA A 275 -3.94 4.73 22.20
N PRO A 276 -3.96 3.69 23.06
CA PRO A 276 -2.81 2.81 23.27
C PRO A 276 -2.42 2.02 22.01
N ARG A 277 -3.42 1.62 21.21
CA ARG A 277 -3.26 0.89 19.95
C ARG A 277 -3.76 1.72 18.78
N ALA A 278 -2.88 2.56 18.23
CA ALA A 278 -3.20 3.49 17.14
C ALA A 278 -2.54 3.05 15.84
N ILE A 279 -3.34 2.74 14.81
CA ILE A 279 -2.83 2.30 13.50
C ILE A 279 -3.05 3.38 12.45
N THR A 280 -2.00 3.67 11.69
CA THR A 280 -2.08 4.56 10.53
C THR A 280 -2.07 3.73 9.25
N LEU A 281 -3.03 3.97 8.37
CA LEU A 281 -3.21 3.31 7.07
C LEU A 281 -3.07 4.36 5.97
N TYR A 282 -2.19 4.17 4.98
CA TYR A 282 -2.07 5.12 3.86
C TYR A 282 -1.95 4.42 2.50
N THR A 283 -2.24 5.17 1.43
CA THR A 283 -2.06 4.69 0.04
C THR A 283 -1.44 5.79 -0.84
N MET A 284 -2.01 6.01 -2.03
CA MET A 284 -1.51 6.96 -3.02
C MET A 284 -1.77 8.43 -2.67
N GLY A 285 -2.44 8.76 -1.56
CA GLY A 285 -2.43 10.14 -1.06
C GLY A 285 -1.07 10.57 -0.51
N ILE A 286 -0.23 9.61 -0.08
CA ILE A 286 1.07 9.87 0.56
C ILE A 286 2.26 9.52 -0.34
N ASN A 287 2.16 8.51 -1.21
CA ASN A 287 3.30 8.02 -1.99
C ASN A 287 3.74 8.90 -3.20
N PRO A 288 2.84 9.57 -3.95
CA PRO A 288 3.20 10.38 -5.12
C PRO A 288 3.81 11.79 -4.90
N PRO A 289 3.57 12.54 -3.81
CA PRO A 289 4.08 13.90 -3.71
C PRO A 289 5.62 13.94 -3.66
N ALA A 290 6.21 15.02 -4.18
CA ALA A 290 7.67 15.22 -4.18
C ALA A 290 8.32 15.16 -2.78
N ALA A 291 7.53 15.36 -1.73
CA ALA A 291 7.93 15.25 -0.31
C ALA A 291 7.56 13.91 0.35
N ALA A 292 6.97 12.95 -0.37
CA ALA A 292 6.50 11.65 0.14
C ALA A 292 7.56 10.91 0.96
N THR A 293 8.83 10.98 0.53
CA THR A 293 9.96 10.32 1.21
C THR A 293 10.28 10.88 2.60
N ASN A 294 9.76 12.06 2.96
CA ASN A 294 9.87 12.67 4.29
C ASN A 294 8.58 12.51 5.10
N VAL A 295 7.42 12.45 4.42
CA VAL A 295 6.12 12.18 5.06
C VAL A 295 6.05 10.74 5.56
N THR A 296 6.51 9.75 4.77
CA THR A 296 6.47 8.35 5.18
C THR A 296 7.24 8.12 6.49
N PRO A 297 8.51 8.55 6.65
CA PRO A 297 9.21 8.55 7.93
C PRO A 297 8.40 9.24 9.05
N SER A 298 7.88 10.45 8.82
CA SER A 298 7.13 11.19 9.84
C SER A 298 5.87 10.47 10.33
N SER A 299 5.17 9.73 9.47
CA SER A 299 4.02 8.89 9.86
C SER A 299 4.43 7.58 10.53
N THR A 300 5.66 7.10 10.31
CA THR A 300 6.21 5.85 10.86
C THR A 300 7.08 6.03 12.10
N SER A 301 7.50 7.26 12.44
CA SER A 301 8.43 7.56 13.53
C SER A 301 7.73 8.04 14.81
N ILE A 302 6.40 8.01 14.86
CA ILE A 302 5.61 8.57 15.96
C ILE A 302 4.99 7.42 16.76
N TRP A 303 5.64 6.98 17.85
CA TRP A 303 5.10 5.91 18.72
C TRP A 303 5.34 6.21 20.20
N PRO A 304 4.46 5.88 21.15
CA PRO A 304 4.77 5.96 22.58
C PRO A 304 5.58 4.75 23.07
N ALA A 305 6.46 4.97 24.06
CA ALA A 305 7.43 3.99 24.59
C ALA A 305 6.81 2.75 25.30
N GLY A 306 5.49 2.61 25.31
CA GLY A 306 4.76 1.47 25.88
C GLY A 306 4.15 0.51 24.86
N SER A 307 4.12 0.84 23.57
CA SER A 307 3.44 0.03 22.53
C SER A 307 4.37 -0.85 21.70
N MET A 308 5.69 -0.81 21.92
CA MET A 308 6.61 -1.73 21.23
C MET A 308 6.41 -3.20 21.61
N ALA A 309 5.75 -3.49 22.75
CA ALA A 309 5.38 -4.85 23.16
C ALA A 309 3.87 -5.16 23.01
N ALA A 310 3.06 -4.19 22.57
CA ALA A 310 1.62 -4.34 22.42
C ALA A 310 1.11 -3.52 21.24
N ALA A 311 1.02 -4.20 20.09
CA ALA A 311 0.12 -3.90 18.97
C ALA A 311 0.09 -2.45 18.44
N ALA A 312 0.67 -2.36 17.25
CA ALA A 312 0.05 -1.81 16.05
C ALA A 312 0.16 -0.31 15.83
N ALA A 313 0.96 -0.03 14.80
CA ALA A 313 1.65 1.21 14.62
C ALA A 313 2.44 1.15 13.29
N ALA A 314 1.74 0.81 12.22
CA ALA A 314 2.39 0.29 11.04
C ALA A 314 1.54 0.60 9.81
N PRO A 315 2.13 1.14 8.75
CA PRO A 315 1.39 1.42 7.54
C PRO A 315 1.00 0.14 6.82
N PHE A 316 -0.28 -0.11 6.83
CA PHE A 316 -0.82 -1.37 6.37
C PHE A 316 -1.35 -1.27 4.93
N ARG A 317 -1.18 -2.37 4.19
CA ARG A 317 -1.56 -2.53 2.78
C ARG A 317 -3.06 -2.78 2.61
#